data_AF-A0A7V1D0H8-F1
#
_entry.id   AF-A0A7V1D0H8-F1
#
_cell.length_a   1.000
_cell.length_b   1.000
_cell.length_c   1.000
_cell.angle_alpha   90.00
_cell.angle_beta   90.00
_cell.angle_gamma   90.00
#
_symmetry.space_group_name_H-M   'P 1'
#
loop_
_entity.id
_entity.type
_entity.pdbx_description
1 polymer ?
#
loop_
_entity_poly.entity_id
_entity_poly.type
_entity_poly.pdbx_seq_one_letter_code
_entity_poly.pdbx_strand_id
1 'polypeptide(L)'
;MENDLMLASRHILLAGSVSNTTENELIDRAHTFVKEFVGEVINAGGGFVIYVAAEPVNADNKPLLFDWTVAEAIDKLLPGESSLVRLKIVASRERLQSKANPEQRRLLYGMIARGVAELVPLEDEVLTGGNVGDEQIEHATAMVALGGGKGVLDRAQKMVKRSLPVLPLDMQLGANSEDGAGALGVLKRFQSNPLTYMPNSGNKVVKVLPSLSLQEPVLSLQEISKRIVKVFYEEEKARIEALPPDVLVLTALDVELAAAKQAFGIAEDAEHVTTKNGLHVWKAPVSKRGGKTASCVVACFAGAGNVDAASVTTMLLGELEPANVMMMGIAAGLRDKCALGEVILAERVVAYEGAALIEGGKSEVRPEVTRLNMRVRQDVSAYLSNRATLESRLTDSYKMLGIEFPDHVDAGPVAQGVIPKTATVASGEKLLRDPDKFLGMRELHGKIEIAEMEGAGLFAACENFGKPVLMVRGISDFGDSKKDNRFHLLAAKAAAGVTVDYIANGMTLQN
;
A
#
# COMPACT_ATOMS: atom_id res chain seq x y z
N MET A 1 5.66 -7.65 -24.14
CA MET A 1 6.34 -6.59 -23.37
C MET A 1 6.52 -7.15 -21.97
N GLU A 2 7.78 -7.27 -21.57
CA GLU A 2 8.25 -8.13 -20.49
C GLU A 2 7.72 -7.72 -19.12
N ASN A 3 7.42 -8.74 -18.32
CA ASN A 3 7.09 -8.66 -16.92
C ASN A 3 8.41 -8.30 -16.19
N ASP A 4 8.80 -7.02 -16.18
CA ASP A 4 10.05 -6.60 -15.54
C ASP A 4 9.97 -6.87 -14.03
N LEU A 5 10.71 -7.91 -13.60
CA LEU A 5 10.95 -8.21 -12.20
C LEU A 5 11.78 -7.07 -11.60
N MET A 6 11.14 -6.08 -11.00
CA MET A 6 11.83 -4.92 -10.43
C MET A 6 12.06 -5.09 -8.92
N LEU A 7 13.33 -5.07 -8.52
CA LEU A 7 13.79 -4.94 -7.13
C LEU A 7 14.29 -3.52 -6.84
N ALA A 8 13.79 -2.53 -7.58
CA ALA A 8 14.14 -1.13 -7.43
C ALA A 8 14.09 -0.70 -5.95
N SER A 9 15.19 -0.11 -5.46
CA SER A 9 15.35 0.36 -4.08
C SER A 9 15.43 -0.73 -2.99
N ARG A 10 15.64 -2.00 -3.37
CA ARG A 10 15.85 -3.11 -2.42
C ARG A 10 17.34 -3.42 -2.27
N HIS A 11 17.82 -3.45 -1.04
CA HIS A 11 19.14 -3.99 -0.72
C HIS A 11 19.01 -5.35 -0.03
N ILE A 12 19.69 -6.35 -0.59
CA ILE A 12 19.72 -7.72 -0.07
C ILE A 12 20.96 -7.89 0.80
N LEU A 13 20.76 -8.43 2.00
CA LEU A 13 21.85 -8.90 2.87
C LEU A 13 22.19 -10.34 2.50
N LEU A 14 23.37 -10.56 1.94
CA LEU A 14 23.92 -11.91 1.80
C LEU A 14 24.70 -12.25 3.08
N ALA A 15 24.14 -13.10 3.92
CA ALA A 15 24.75 -13.49 5.18
C ALA A 15 25.30 -14.92 5.09
N GLY A 16 26.61 -15.06 5.27
CA GLY A 16 27.26 -16.34 5.12
C GLY A 16 28.74 -16.31 5.47
N SER A 17 29.26 -17.46 5.87
CA SER A 17 30.69 -17.72 5.95
C SER A 17 30.95 -19.20 5.71
N VAL A 18 32.20 -19.54 5.46
CA VAL A 18 32.61 -20.90 5.11
C VAL A 18 33.55 -21.45 6.18
N SER A 19 33.35 -22.70 6.55
CA SER A 19 34.24 -23.48 7.42
C SER A 19 35.59 -23.66 6.74
N ASN A 20 36.66 -23.57 7.53
CA ASN A 20 38.01 -23.81 7.05
C ASN A 20 38.25 -25.26 6.61
N THR A 21 37.32 -26.18 6.94
CA THR A 21 37.37 -27.61 6.55
C THR A 21 36.53 -27.93 5.31
N THR A 22 35.87 -26.94 4.73
CA THR A 22 35.02 -27.12 3.55
C THR A 22 35.88 -27.42 2.32
N GLU A 23 35.44 -28.38 1.50
CA GLU A 23 36.12 -28.73 0.25
C GLU A 23 36.12 -27.55 -0.73
N ASN A 24 37.27 -27.30 -1.37
CA ASN A 24 37.46 -26.18 -2.29
C ASN A 24 36.42 -26.10 -3.40
N GLU A 25 35.91 -27.24 -3.88
CA GLU A 25 34.87 -27.26 -4.92
C GLU A 25 33.58 -26.58 -4.44
N LEU A 26 33.18 -26.80 -3.19
CA LEU A 26 32.00 -26.15 -2.62
C LEU A 26 32.24 -24.65 -2.38
N ILE A 27 33.46 -24.27 -1.98
CA ILE A 27 33.84 -22.85 -1.84
C ILE A 27 33.74 -22.16 -3.20
N ASP A 28 34.36 -22.74 -4.24
CA ASP A 28 34.34 -22.19 -5.59
C ASP A 28 32.92 -22.09 -6.15
N ARG A 29 32.08 -23.10 -5.89
CA ARG A 29 30.66 -23.08 -6.26
C ARG A 29 29.90 -21.98 -5.54
N ALA A 30 30.12 -21.79 -4.25
CA ALA A 30 29.49 -20.73 -3.47
C ALA A 30 29.85 -19.33 -4.03
N HIS A 31 31.14 -19.07 -4.26
CA HIS A 31 31.59 -17.79 -4.82
C HIS A 31 31.11 -17.58 -6.25
N THR A 32 31.02 -18.64 -7.06
CA THR A 32 30.43 -18.56 -8.41
C THR A 32 28.95 -18.21 -8.33
N PHE A 33 28.19 -18.86 -7.44
CA PHE A 33 26.80 -18.52 -7.19
C PHE A 33 26.63 -17.06 -6.77
N VAL A 34 27.45 -16.57 -5.83
CA VAL A 34 27.38 -15.18 -5.37
C VAL A 34 27.58 -14.19 -6.53
N LYS A 35 28.53 -14.46 -7.44
CA LYS A 35 28.75 -13.60 -8.63
C LYS A 35 27.53 -13.59 -9.56
N GLU A 36 26.96 -14.75 -9.86
CA GLU A 36 25.75 -14.86 -10.68
C GLU A 36 24.55 -14.18 -10.00
N PHE A 37 24.40 -14.37 -8.69
CA PHE A 37 23.31 -13.79 -7.92
C PHE A 37 23.38 -12.27 -7.86
N VAL A 38 24.58 -11.71 -7.67
CA VAL A 38 24.81 -10.26 -7.76
C VAL A 38 24.43 -9.73 -9.14
N GLY A 39 24.82 -10.44 -10.21
CA GLY A 39 24.42 -10.10 -11.58
C GLY A 39 22.92 -9.95 -11.75
N GLU A 40 22.17 -10.99 -11.36
CA GLU A 40 20.71 -10.99 -11.52
C GLU A 40 20.00 -9.95 -10.63
N VAL A 41 20.49 -9.70 -9.41
CA VAL A 41 19.94 -8.66 -8.51
C VAL A 41 20.18 -7.26 -9.06
N ILE A 42 21.38 -6.97 -9.56
CA ILE A 42 21.70 -5.65 -10.14
C ILE A 42 20.92 -5.43 -11.44
N ASN A 43 20.79 -6.44 -12.30
CA ASN A 43 19.97 -6.37 -13.51
C ASN A 43 18.49 -6.11 -13.20
N ALA A 44 17.96 -6.68 -12.11
CA ALA A 44 16.62 -6.40 -11.60
C ALA A 44 16.49 -5.02 -10.90
N GLY A 45 17.57 -4.23 -10.85
CA GLY A 45 17.58 -2.92 -10.21
C GLY A 45 17.61 -2.97 -8.69
N GLY A 46 18.06 -4.07 -8.07
CA GLY A 46 18.33 -4.18 -6.64
C GLY A 46 19.72 -3.68 -6.23
N GLY A 47 20.14 -4.04 -5.03
CA GLY A 47 21.45 -3.73 -4.45
C GLY A 47 21.79 -4.66 -3.29
N PHE A 48 22.92 -4.43 -2.63
CA PHE A 48 23.40 -5.27 -1.52
C PHE A 48 23.82 -4.46 -0.30
N VAL A 49 23.76 -5.11 0.87
CA VAL A 49 24.39 -4.65 2.10
C VAL A 49 25.50 -5.63 2.47
N ILE A 50 26.72 -5.13 2.68
CA ILE A 50 27.89 -5.92 3.06
C ILE A 50 28.54 -5.36 4.32
N TYR A 51 29.34 -6.20 5.00
CA TYR A 51 30.26 -5.75 6.04
C TYR A 51 31.69 -6.06 5.65
N VAL A 52 32.52 -5.03 5.51
CA VAL A 52 33.92 -5.21 5.09
C VAL A 52 34.88 -5.03 6.25
N ALA A 53 35.71 -6.07 6.45
CA ALA A 53 36.82 -6.09 7.39
C ALA A 53 37.98 -6.90 6.78
N ALA A 54 38.37 -8.00 7.42
CA ALA A 54 39.38 -8.92 6.89
C ALA A 54 38.75 -9.91 5.91
N GLU A 55 39.53 -10.41 4.96
CA GLU A 55 39.17 -11.52 4.08
C GLU A 55 39.95 -12.78 4.51
N PRO A 56 39.39 -13.61 5.41
CA PRO A 56 40.04 -14.85 5.79
C PRO A 56 40.02 -15.82 4.61
N VAL A 57 41.12 -16.55 4.46
CA VAL A 57 41.31 -17.58 3.43
C VAL A 57 41.68 -18.92 4.06
N ASN A 58 41.39 -20.02 3.35
CA ASN A 58 41.85 -21.35 3.75
C ASN A 58 43.30 -21.62 3.33
N ALA A 59 43.77 -22.86 3.54
CA ALA A 59 45.13 -23.29 3.20
C ALA A 59 45.47 -23.17 1.71
N ASP A 60 44.47 -23.28 0.83
CA ASP A 60 44.60 -23.12 -0.63
C ASP A 60 44.30 -21.69 -1.10
N ASN A 61 44.31 -20.72 -0.18
CA ASN A 61 44.07 -19.31 -0.42
C ASN A 61 42.68 -19.00 -1.01
N LYS A 62 41.68 -19.84 -0.70
CA LYS A 62 40.27 -19.60 -1.06
C LYS A 62 39.59 -18.73 -0.01
N PRO A 63 38.86 -17.67 -0.41
CA PRO A 63 38.14 -16.80 0.52
C PRO A 63 37.02 -17.56 1.26
N LEU A 64 36.83 -17.21 2.53
CA LEU A 64 35.84 -17.83 3.42
C LEU A 64 34.63 -16.92 3.72
N LEU A 65 34.61 -15.72 3.15
CA LEU A 65 33.56 -14.71 3.27
C LEU A 65 33.14 -14.22 1.89
N PHE A 66 31.92 -13.70 1.76
CA PHE A 66 31.35 -13.31 0.47
C PHE A 66 31.36 -11.79 0.21
N ASP A 67 31.61 -10.95 1.22
CA ASP A 67 31.48 -9.49 1.13
C ASP A 67 32.32 -8.88 0.01
N TRP A 68 33.58 -9.31 -0.13
CA TRP A 68 34.48 -8.84 -1.19
C TRP A 68 34.07 -9.34 -2.57
N THR A 69 33.58 -10.58 -2.67
CA THR A 69 33.04 -11.13 -3.93
C THR A 69 31.82 -10.33 -4.41
N VAL A 70 30.96 -9.88 -3.50
CA VAL A 70 29.84 -8.99 -3.83
C VAL A 70 30.36 -7.64 -4.34
N ALA A 71 31.28 -7.01 -3.62
CA ALA A 71 31.84 -5.71 -4.02
C ALA A 71 32.49 -5.76 -5.41
N GLU A 72 33.34 -6.76 -5.67
CA GLU A 72 34.01 -6.97 -6.96
C GLU A 72 33.01 -7.21 -8.11
N ALA A 73 31.98 -8.01 -7.86
CA ALA A 73 30.97 -8.30 -8.86
C ALA A 73 30.16 -7.05 -9.23
N ILE A 74 29.77 -6.22 -8.26
CA ILE A 74 29.07 -4.96 -8.51
C ILE A 74 29.98 -3.97 -9.26
N ASP A 75 31.23 -3.82 -8.86
CA ASP A 75 32.20 -2.94 -9.53
C ASP A 75 32.36 -3.28 -11.01
N LYS A 76 32.48 -4.58 -11.33
CA LYS A 76 32.59 -5.07 -12.70
C LYS A 76 31.33 -4.80 -13.53
N LEU A 77 30.15 -4.93 -12.93
CA LEU A 77 28.87 -4.72 -13.60
C LEU A 77 28.56 -3.24 -13.82
N LEU A 78 29.03 -2.37 -12.93
CA LEU A 78 28.75 -0.94 -12.93
C LEU A 78 30.05 -0.14 -12.96
N PRO A 79 30.76 -0.09 -14.11
CA PRO A 79 32.05 0.61 -14.23
C PRO A 79 31.90 2.15 -14.28
N GLY A 80 30.73 2.67 -14.62
CA GLY A 80 30.46 4.11 -14.74
C GLY A 80 30.01 4.80 -13.46
N GLU A 81 29.67 6.09 -13.58
CA GLU A 81 28.95 6.82 -12.54
C GLU A 81 27.50 6.33 -12.42
N SER A 82 26.95 6.36 -11.21
CA SER A 82 25.59 5.97 -10.90
C SER A 82 24.92 7.01 -10.01
N SER A 83 23.68 7.37 -10.33
CA SER A 83 22.82 8.18 -9.46
C SER A 83 22.10 7.37 -8.38
N LEU A 84 22.25 6.04 -8.39
CA LEU A 84 21.63 5.12 -7.45
C LEU A 84 22.69 4.32 -6.70
N VAL A 85 22.58 4.29 -5.38
CA VAL A 85 23.45 3.49 -4.50
C VAL A 85 23.04 2.01 -4.59
N ARG A 86 23.92 1.19 -5.15
CA ARG A 86 23.75 -0.26 -5.33
C ARG A 86 24.44 -1.10 -4.26
N LEU A 87 25.38 -0.51 -3.53
CA LEU A 87 26.10 -1.18 -2.45
C LEU A 87 26.15 -0.31 -1.19
N LYS A 88 25.59 -0.81 -0.09
CA LYS A 88 25.72 -0.24 1.25
C LYS A 88 26.87 -0.96 1.96
N ILE A 89 27.88 -0.20 2.35
CA ILE A 89 29.13 -0.72 2.93
C ILE A 89 29.13 -0.41 4.42
N VAL A 90 28.78 -1.37 5.25
CA VAL A 90 28.89 -1.24 6.71
C VAL A 90 30.36 -1.47 7.09
N ALA A 91 31.00 -0.47 7.69
CA ALA A 91 32.40 -0.61 8.10
C ALA A 91 32.78 0.33 9.23
N SER A 92 33.71 -0.14 10.07
CA SER A 92 34.46 0.72 10.99
C SER A 92 35.65 1.32 10.24
N ARG A 93 35.93 2.60 10.48
CA ARG A 93 37.02 3.30 9.77
C ARG A 93 38.38 2.71 10.14
N GLU A 94 38.60 2.40 11.42
CA GLU A 94 39.84 1.79 11.89
C GLU A 94 40.04 0.38 11.32
N ARG A 95 38.98 -0.46 11.31
CA ARG A 95 39.06 -1.81 10.75
C ARG A 95 39.28 -1.80 9.25
N LEU A 96 38.62 -0.91 8.53
CA LEU A 96 38.82 -0.77 7.09
C LEU A 96 40.26 -0.36 6.76
N GLN A 97 40.86 0.53 7.57
CA GLN A 97 42.25 0.93 7.36
C GLN A 97 43.28 -0.15 7.73
N SER A 98 43.01 -0.93 8.78
CA SER A 98 43.96 -1.90 9.32
C SER A 98 43.83 -3.31 8.73
N LYS A 99 42.65 -3.70 8.25
CA LYS A 99 42.36 -5.06 7.78
C LYS A 99 42.22 -5.19 6.27
N ALA A 100 41.82 -4.13 5.56
CA ALA A 100 41.73 -4.15 4.11
C ALA A 100 43.05 -3.71 3.46
N ASN A 101 43.45 -4.41 2.40
CA ASN A 101 44.67 -4.09 1.67
C ASN A 101 44.48 -2.82 0.80
N PRO A 102 45.56 -2.24 0.22
CA PRO A 102 45.45 -1.03 -0.61
C PRO A 102 44.53 -1.16 -1.83
N GLU A 103 44.49 -2.33 -2.47
CA GLU A 103 43.66 -2.59 -3.66
C GLU A 103 42.17 -2.65 -3.30
N GLN A 104 41.85 -3.38 -2.23
CA GLN A 104 40.52 -3.45 -1.63
C GLN A 104 39.99 -2.06 -1.23
N ARG A 105 40.83 -1.23 -0.59
CA ARG A 105 40.45 0.16 -0.25
C ARG A 105 40.22 1.00 -1.51
N ARG A 106 41.06 0.83 -2.54
CA ARG A 106 40.90 1.53 -3.82
C ARG A 106 39.61 1.14 -4.52
N LEU A 107 39.24 -0.14 -4.51
CA LEU A 107 37.98 -0.65 -5.04
C LEU A 107 36.78 0.06 -4.39
N LEU A 108 36.67 -0.02 -3.06
CA LEU A 108 35.53 0.54 -2.34
C LEU A 108 35.42 2.06 -2.49
N TYR A 109 36.54 2.79 -2.31
CA TYR A 109 36.54 4.24 -2.47
C TYR A 109 36.26 4.66 -3.91
N GLY A 110 36.69 3.88 -4.90
CA GLY A 110 36.36 4.09 -6.32
C GLY A 110 34.87 3.91 -6.60
N MET A 111 34.21 2.92 -5.98
CA MET A 111 32.75 2.76 -6.08
C MET A 111 31.99 3.91 -5.40
N ILE A 112 32.47 4.37 -4.23
CA ILE A 112 31.88 5.52 -3.51
C ILE A 112 32.00 6.80 -4.35
N ALA A 113 33.18 7.07 -4.91
CA ALA A 113 33.42 8.25 -5.74
C ALA A 113 32.52 8.30 -6.98
N ARG A 114 32.11 7.14 -7.51
CA ARG A 114 31.21 7.02 -8.66
C ARG A 114 29.72 7.01 -8.28
N GLY A 115 29.38 7.10 -6.99
CA GLY A 115 27.99 7.03 -6.51
C GLY A 115 27.35 5.63 -6.55
N VAL A 116 28.12 4.59 -6.89
CA VAL A 116 27.64 3.20 -6.92
C VAL A 116 27.50 2.63 -5.50
N ALA A 117 28.36 3.07 -4.59
CA ALA A 117 28.38 2.61 -3.21
C ALA A 117 28.29 3.75 -2.20
N GLU A 118 27.83 3.43 -1.00
CA GLU A 118 27.75 4.37 0.12
C GLU A 118 28.35 3.72 1.38
N LEU A 119 29.16 4.49 2.10
CA LEU A 119 29.75 4.06 3.36
C LEU A 119 28.77 4.32 4.51
N VAL A 120 28.44 3.27 5.25
CA VAL A 120 27.68 3.32 6.50
C VAL A 120 28.68 3.15 7.66
N PRO A 121 29.03 4.24 8.37
CA PRO A 121 30.07 4.19 9.39
C PRO A 121 29.58 3.49 10.66
N LEU A 122 30.44 2.65 11.24
CA LEU A 122 30.28 2.09 12.57
C LEU A 122 31.27 2.73 13.55
N GLU A 123 30.79 3.00 14.76
CA GLU A 123 31.62 3.47 15.86
C GLU A 123 32.52 2.34 16.40
N ASP A 124 33.82 2.62 16.45
CA ASP A 124 34.85 1.64 16.84
C ASP A 124 34.68 1.15 18.29
N GLU A 125 34.22 2.03 19.19
CA GLU A 125 34.07 1.78 20.63
C GLU A 125 33.02 0.72 20.96
N VAL A 126 32.03 0.54 20.08
CA VAL A 126 30.92 -0.41 20.25
C VAL A 126 30.94 -1.52 19.20
N LEU A 127 32.07 -1.74 18.52
CA LEU A 127 32.15 -2.69 17.42
C LEU A 127 32.07 -4.16 17.91
N THR A 128 30.87 -4.71 17.90
CA THR A 128 30.60 -6.14 18.15
C THR A 128 29.94 -6.79 16.94
N GLY A 129 30.04 -8.12 16.82
CA GLY A 129 29.35 -8.85 15.75
C GLY A 129 27.82 -8.65 15.77
N GLY A 130 27.24 -8.40 16.94
CA GLY A 130 25.83 -8.06 17.11
C GLY A 130 25.49 -6.69 16.51
N ASN A 131 26.25 -5.66 16.86
CA ASN A 131 26.04 -4.29 16.39
C ASN A 131 26.27 -4.16 14.87
N VAL A 132 27.25 -4.88 14.33
CA VAL A 132 27.42 -5.00 12.87
C VAL A 132 26.17 -5.59 12.23
N GLY A 133 25.62 -6.66 12.81
CA GLY A 133 24.40 -7.28 12.33
C GLY A 133 23.19 -6.33 12.39
N ASP A 134 23.07 -5.54 13.45
CA ASP A 134 21.98 -4.58 13.61
C ASP A 134 22.05 -3.47 12.54
N GLU A 135 23.23 -2.92 12.29
CA GLU A 135 23.43 -1.91 11.24
C GLU A 135 23.19 -2.49 9.85
N GLN A 136 23.67 -3.71 9.55
CA GLN A 136 23.38 -4.37 8.27
C GLN A 136 21.87 -4.53 8.04
N ILE A 137 21.11 -4.85 9.08
CA ILE A 137 19.66 -5.05 8.99
C ILE A 137 18.91 -3.73 8.83
N GLU A 138 19.42 -2.62 9.36
CA GLU A 138 18.82 -1.30 9.18
C GLU A 138 18.77 -0.87 7.71
N HIS A 139 19.76 -1.30 6.92
CA HIS A 139 19.84 -0.99 5.48
C HIS A 139 19.38 -2.14 4.59
N ALA A 140 19.00 -3.30 5.15
CA ALA A 140 18.57 -4.46 4.38
C ALA A 140 17.04 -4.57 4.32
N THR A 141 16.54 -5.03 3.18
CA THR A 141 15.11 -5.23 2.92
C THR A 141 14.75 -6.70 2.73
N ALA A 142 15.76 -7.55 2.60
CA ALA A 142 15.68 -9.00 2.43
C ALA A 142 17.03 -9.62 2.80
N MET A 143 17.05 -10.92 3.11
CA MET A 143 18.28 -11.66 3.40
C MET A 143 18.33 -12.97 2.63
N VAL A 144 19.50 -13.32 2.10
CA VAL A 144 19.83 -14.68 1.66
C VAL A 144 20.83 -15.26 2.66
N ALA A 145 20.52 -16.42 3.23
CA ALA A 145 21.40 -17.13 4.15
C ALA A 145 22.16 -18.24 3.40
N LEU A 146 23.49 -18.16 3.40
CA LEU A 146 24.39 -19.06 2.68
C LEU A 146 25.54 -19.53 3.60
N GLY A 147 25.40 -20.70 4.21
CA GLY A 147 26.36 -21.20 5.20
C GLY A 147 26.35 -20.44 6.53
N GLY A 148 27.54 -20.28 7.11
CA GLY A 148 27.80 -19.60 8.37
C GLY A 148 27.30 -20.36 9.61
N GLY A 149 27.37 -19.67 10.76
CA GLY A 149 27.06 -20.25 12.07
C GLY A 149 26.09 -19.38 12.88
N LYS A 150 26.39 -19.15 14.17
CA LYS A 150 25.47 -18.38 15.07
C LYS A 150 25.19 -16.98 14.57
N GLY A 151 26.17 -16.31 13.96
CA GLY A 151 25.99 -14.96 13.42
C GLY A 151 24.99 -14.85 12.26
N VAL A 152 24.83 -15.92 11.46
CA VAL A 152 23.80 -15.97 10.40
C VAL A 152 22.43 -16.21 11.02
N LEU A 153 22.36 -17.10 12.01
CA LEU A 153 21.12 -17.39 12.74
C LEU A 153 20.59 -16.15 13.48
N ASP A 154 21.47 -15.39 14.14
CA ASP A 154 21.13 -14.15 14.84
C ASP A 154 20.53 -13.10 13.88
N ARG A 155 21.20 -12.88 12.73
CA ARG A 155 20.69 -11.97 11.69
C ARG A 155 19.34 -12.41 11.15
N ALA A 156 19.16 -13.70 10.86
CA ALA A 156 17.88 -14.24 10.43
C ALA A 156 16.78 -14.00 11.47
N GLN A 157 17.06 -14.21 12.76
CA GLN A 157 16.10 -13.96 13.84
C GLN A 157 15.74 -12.47 13.97
N LYS A 158 16.71 -11.58 13.81
CA LYS A 158 16.49 -10.13 13.84
C LYS A 158 15.68 -9.65 12.63
N MET A 159 15.94 -10.16 11.44
CA MET A 159 15.13 -9.91 10.23
C MET A 159 13.69 -10.38 10.42
N VAL A 160 13.48 -11.59 10.96
CA VAL A 160 12.15 -12.14 11.26
C VAL A 160 11.39 -11.26 12.25
N LYS A 161 12.04 -10.74 13.30
CA LYS A 161 11.39 -9.81 14.26
C LYS A 161 10.88 -8.53 13.60
N ARG A 162 11.52 -8.11 12.49
CA ARG A 162 11.11 -6.95 11.68
C ARG A 162 10.17 -7.33 10.52
N SER A 163 9.72 -8.59 10.46
CA SER A 163 8.92 -9.12 9.35
C SER A 163 9.57 -8.95 7.97
N LEU A 164 10.91 -9.01 7.91
CA LEU A 164 11.66 -8.95 6.66
C LEU A 164 11.95 -10.35 6.12
N PRO A 165 11.89 -10.54 4.79
CA PRO A 165 12.04 -11.86 4.19
C PRO A 165 13.48 -12.40 4.29
N VAL A 166 13.60 -13.69 4.61
CA VAL A 166 14.85 -14.45 4.72
C VAL A 166 14.74 -15.73 3.90
N LEU A 167 15.57 -15.88 2.88
CA LEU A 167 15.67 -17.10 2.08
C LEU A 167 16.92 -17.91 2.48
N PRO A 168 16.77 -19.04 3.17
CA PRO A 168 17.89 -19.93 3.43
C PRO A 168 18.17 -20.87 2.26
N LEU A 169 19.45 -21.08 1.96
CA LEU A 169 19.93 -22.03 0.94
C LEU A 169 20.62 -23.24 1.59
N ASP A 170 20.63 -24.36 0.90
CA ASP A 170 20.95 -25.69 1.43
C ASP A 170 22.43 -26.09 1.35
N MET A 171 23.30 -25.16 0.95
CA MET A 171 24.73 -25.42 0.75
C MET A 171 25.45 -25.73 2.07
N GLN A 172 26.17 -26.85 2.12
CA GLN A 172 26.88 -27.34 3.30
C GLN A 172 28.27 -26.71 3.43
N LEU A 173 28.29 -25.41 3.74
CA LEU A 173 29.54 -24.64 3.87
C LEU A 173 30.09 -24.56 5.29
N GLY A 174 29.34 -24.99 6.30
CA GLY A 174 29.72 -24.80 7.70
C GLY A 174 29.91 -23.33 8.09
N ALA A 175 30.70 -23.06 9.12
CA ALA A 175 30.96 -21.70 9.61
C ALA A 175 32.46 -21.48 9.83
N ASN A 176 32.99 -20.31 9.48
CA ASN A 176 34.39 -19.97 9.75
C ASN A 176 34.77 -20.09 11.25
N SER A 177 33.80 -19.90 12.14
CA SER A 177 33.97 -20.03 13.59
C SER A 177 33.49 -21.37 14.18
N GLU A 178 32.99 -22.28 13.33
CA GLU A 178 32.47 -23.62 13.72
C GLU A 178 31.46 -23.60 14.88
N ASP A 179 30.65 -22.54 14.96
CA ASP A 179 29.87 -22.23 16.16
C ASP A 179 28.38 -22.56 16.05
N GLY A 180 27.89 -23.00 14.89
CA GLY A 180 26.48 -23.38 14.71
C GLY A 180 26.11 -23.77 13.28
N ALA A 181 24.84 -24.13 13.09
CA ALA A 181 24.30 -24.65 11.82
C ALA A 181 23.94 -23.57 10.76
N GLY A 182 24.01 -22.29 11.11
CA GLY A 182 23.76 -21.14 10.23
C GLY A 182 22.56 -21.31 9.29
N ALA A 183 22.80 -21.14 7.98
CA ALA A 183 21.79 -21.24 6.93
C ALA A 183 21.01 -22.56 6.95
N LEU A 184 21.66 -23.71 7.20
CA LEU A 184 20.96 -25.00 7.29
C LEU A 184 20.02 -25.06 8.49
N GLY A 185 20.42 -24.43 9.61
CA GLY A 185 19.56 -24.25 10.78
C GLY A 185 18.33 -23.39 10.48
N VAL A 186 18.50 -22.32 9.69
CA VAL A 186 17.41 -21.47 9.20
C VAL A 186 16.52 -22.24 8.23
N LEU A 187 17.09 -23.01 7.29
CA LEU A 187 16.37 -23.83 6.31
C LEU A 187 15.42 -24.82 6.98
N LYS A 188 15.92 -25.57 7.97
CA LYS A 188 15.10 -26.52 8.73
C LYS A 188 13.88 -25.83 9.36
N ARG A 189 14.08 -24.65 9.96
CA ARG A 189 13.00 -23.88 10.58
C ARG A 189 12.05 -23.28 9.55
N PHE A 190 12.57 -22.85 8.40
CA PHE A 190 11.77 -22.33 7.29
C PHE A 190 10.83 -23.38 6.72
N GLN A 191 11.30 -24.62 6.55
CA GLN A 191 10.45 -25.73 6.09
C GLN A 191 9.29 -26.03 7.05
N SER A 192 9.52 -25.91 8.36
CA SER A 192 8.46 -26.12 9.37
C SER A 192 7.54 -24.91 9.55
N ASN A 193 8.07 -23.68 9.43
CA ASN A 193 7.34 -22.43 9.67
C ASN A 193 7.66 -21.40 8.56
N PRO A 194 7.15 -21.61 7.34
CA PRO A 194 7.57 -20.82 6.20
C PRO A 194 7.17 -19.34 6.28
N LEU A 195 5.98 -19.05 6.78
CA LEU A 195 5.50 -17.67 6.92
C LEU A 195 6.28 -16.87 7.99
N THR A 196 7.08 -17.54 8.83
CA THR A 196 7.96 -16.83 9.77
C THR A 196 9.12 -16.13 9.04
N TYR A 197 9.67 -16.74 7.99
CA TYR A 197 10.81 -16.20 7.26
C TYR A 197 10.44 -15.57 5.92
N MET A 198 9.31 -15.94 5.33
CA MET A 198 8.74 -15.30 4.13
C MET A 198 7.27 -14.98 4.40
N PRO A 199 6.98 -13.80 4.99
CA PRO A 199 5.68 -13.47 5.55
C PRO A 199 4.48 -13.60 4.60
N ASN A 200 4.68 -13.33 3.31
CA ASN A 200 3.58 -13.23 2.34
C ASN A 200 3.55 -14.40 1.34
N SER A 201 4.68 -15.06 1.10
CA SER A 201 4.81 -16.09 0.05
C SER A 201 5.40 -17.42 0.54
N GLY A 202 5.76 -17.56 1.82
CA GLY A 202 6.54 -18.70 2.31
C GLY A 202 5.99 -20.08 1.94
N ASN A 203 4.67 -20.28 2.02
CA ASN A 203 4.03 -21.54 1.63
C ASN A 203 4.21 -21.90 0.14
N LYS A 204 4.32 -20.90 -0.73
CA LYS A 204 4.63 -21.08 -2.15
C LYS A 204 6.13 -21.35 -2.33
N VAL A 205 6.98 -20.62 -1.63
CA VAL A 205 8.44 -20.73 -1.72
C VAL A 205 8.92 -22.13 -1.30
N VAL A 206 8.38 -22.71 -0.23
CA VAL A 206 8.75 -24.08 0.20
C VAL A 206 8.58 -25.13 -0.91
N LYS A 207 7.55 -24.98 -1.76
CA LYS A 207 7.29 -25.91 -2.86
C LYS A 207 8.34 -25.84 -3.97
N VAL A 208 9.04 -24.72 -4.10
CA VAL A 208 10.06 -24.49 -5.13
C VAL A 208 11.49 -24.61 -4.60
N LEU A 209 11.70 -24.70 -3.27
CA LEU A 209 13.03 -24.86 -2.65
C LEU A 209 13.91 -25.93 -3.30
N PRO A 210 13.41 -27.14 -3.65
CA PRO A 210 14.26 -28.15 -4.29
C PRO A 210 14.86 -27.69 -5.63
N SER A 211 14.16 -26.80 -6.35
CA SER A 211 14.66 -26.21 -7.61
C SER A 211 15.69 -25.09 -7.40
N LEU A 212 15.93 -24.69 -6.14
CA LEU A 212 16.90 -23.67 -5.74
C LEU A 212 18.13 -24.28 -5.03
N SER A 213 18.25 -25.62 -5.00
CA SER A 213 19.37 -26.30 -4.35
C SER A 213 20.71 -25.86 -4.93
N LEU A 214 21.64 -25.48 -4.06
CA LEU A 214 23.03 -25.20 -4.39
C LEU A 214 23.95 -26.37 -4.02
N GLN A 215 23.50 -27.24 -3.10
CA GLN A 215 24.22 -28.45 -2.73
C GLN A 215 24.22 -29.46 -3.89
N GLU A 216 23.04 -29.70 -4.49
CA GLU A 216 22.84 -30.61 -5.62
C GLU A 216 22.07 -29.86 -6.73
N PRO A 217 22.72 -28.92 -7.43
CA PRO A 217 22.04 -28.06 -8.39
C PRO A 217 21.55 -28.86 -9.61
N VAL A 218 20.25 -28.80 -9.88
CA VAL A 218 19.61 -29.37 -11.08
C VAL A 218 19.46 -28.35 -12.23
N LEU A 219 19.81 -27.08 -11.96
CA LEU A 219 19.81 -25.96 -12.89
C LEU A 219 21.18 -25.26 -12.83
N SER A 220 21.48 -24.42 -13.82
CA SER A 220 22.65 -23.53 -13.74
C SER A 220 22.51 -22.58 -12.55
N LEU A 221 23.65 -22.12 -12.02
CA LEU A 221 23.67 -21.14 -10.91
C LEU A 221 23.01 -19.82 -11.32
N GLN A 222 23.13 -19.42 -12.59
CA GLN A 222 22.44 -18.26 -13.14
C GLN A 222 20.92 -18.41 -13.08
N GLU A 223 20.38 -19.58 -13.47
CA GLU A 223 18.93 -19.82 -13.47
C GLU A 223 18.38 -19.91 -12.04
N ILE A 224 19.17 -20.47 -11.11
CA ILE A 224 18.83 -20.46 -9.68
C ILE A 224 18.77 -19.01 -9.17
N SER A 225 19.75 -18.17 -9.50
CA SER A 225 19.78 -16.75 -9.15
C SER A 225 18.56 -15.98 -9.68
N LYS A 226 18.18 -16.19 -10.95
CA LYS A 226 16.96 -15.60 -11.55
C LYS A 226 15.70 -15.99 -10.77
N ARG A 227 15.61 -17.25 -10.34
CA ARG A 227 14.46 -17.75 -9.56
C ARG A 227 14.44 -17.16 -8.15
N ILE A 228 15.59 -16.97 -7.51
CA ILE A 228 15.68 -16.31 -6.20
C ILE A 228 15.22 -14.85 -6.30
N VAL A 229 15.66 -14.12 -7.33
CA VAL A 229 15.18 -12.75 -7.60
C VAL A 229 13.65 -12.74 -7.78
N LYS A 230 13.10 -13.69 -8.54
CA LYS A 230 11.66 -13.84 -8.70
C LYS A 230 10.94 -14.12 -7.38
N VAL A 231 11.50 -14.94 -6.48
CA VAL A 231 10.94 -15.19 -5.15
C VAL A 231 10.80 -13.89 -4.35
N PHE A 232 11.85 -13.06 -4.31
CA PHE A 232 11.77 -11.78 -3.59
C PHE A 232 10.82 -10.78 -4.25
N TYR A 233 10.74 -10.77 -5.58
CA TYR A 233 9.75 -9.97 -6.29
C TYR A 233 8.31 -10.40 -5.96
N GLU A 234 8.02 -11.71 -5.96
CA GLU A 234 6.70 -12.23 -5.62
C GLU A 234 6.34 -12.00 -4.14
N GLU A 235 7.31 -12.12 -3.23
CA GLU A 235 7.14 -11.77 -1.81
C GLU A 235 6.77 -10.29 -1.64
N GLU A 236 7.48 -9.40 -2.33
CA GLU A 236 7.20 -7.97 -2.26
C GLU A 236 5.86 -7.61 -2.88
N LYS A 237 5.53 -8.20 -4.03
CA LYS A 237 4.23 -8.03 -4.66
C LYS A 237 3.11 -8.46 -3.72
N ALA A 238 3.25 -9.63 -3.09
CA ALA A 238 2.28 -10.13 -2.13
C ALA A 238 2.17 -9.22 -0.88
N ARG A 239 3.30 -8.67 -0.40
CA ARG A 239 3.32 -7.69 0.70
C ARG A 239 2.54 -6.42 0.32
N ILE A 240 2.80 -5.85 -0.86
CA ILE A 240 2.09 -4.65 -1.35
C ILE A 240 0.59 -4.95 -1.50
N GLU A 241 0.23 -6.12 -2.03
CA GLU A 241 -1.17 -6.53 -2.19
C GLU A 241 -1.91 -6.76 -0.85
N ALA A 242 -1.15 -7.02 0.23
CA ALA A 242 -1.64 -7.21 1.58
C ALA A 242 -1.62 -5.93 2.43
N LEU A 243 -1.04 -4.83 1.94
CA LEU A 243 -1.09 -3.55 2.64
C LEU A 243 -2.55 -3.08 2.76
N PRO A 244 -2.92 -2.45 3.90
CA PRO A 244 -4.19 -1.76 4.02
C PRO A 244 -4.40 -0.78 2.86
N PRO A 245 -5.61 -0.68 2.27
CA PRO A 245 -5.86 0.25 1.21
C PRO A 245 -5.80 1.70 1.73
N ASP A 246 -5.33 2.60 0.88
CA ASP A 246 -5.32 4.03 1.17
C ASP A 246 -6.73 4.58 1.36
N VAL A 247 -7.69 4.07 0.57
CA VAL A 247 -9.07 4.55 0.56
C VAL A 247 -10.06 3.39 0.45
N LEU A 248 -10.98 3.30 1.40
CA LEU A 248 -12.20 2.51 1.26
C LEU A 248 -13.31 3.40 0.69
N VAL A 249 -13.91 2.99 -0.42
CA VAL A 249 -14.99 3.68 -1.11
C VAL A 249 -16.27 2.88 -0.97
N LEU A 250 -17.28 3.49 -0.38
CA LEU A 250 -18.55 2.85 -0.05
C LEU A 250 -19.68 3.40 -0.91
N THR A 251 -20.60 2.52 -1.27
CA THR A 251 -21.86 2.81 -1.98
C THR A 251 -23.00 2.10 -1.27
N ALA A 252 -24.23 2.57 -1.41
CA ALA A 252 -25.41 1.95 -0.80
C ALA A 252 -26.16 1.05 -1.79
N LEU A 253 -26.34 1.53 -3.03
CA LEU A 253 -27.20 0.92 -4.04
C LEU A 253 -26.44 0.32 -5.23
N ASP A 254 -27.10 -0.55 -5.99
CA ASP A 254 -26.58 -1.17 -7.22
C ASP A 254 -26.22 -0.14 -8.30
N VAL A 255 -27.06 0.88 -8.49
CA VAL A 255 -26.82 1.99 -9.44
C VAL A 255 -25.59 2.82 -9.04
N GLU A 256 -25.34 2.98 -7.75
CA GLU A 256 -24.18 3.70 -7.22
C GLU A 256 -22.92 2.87 -7.39
N LEU A 257 -22.99 1.57 -7.08
CA LEU A 257 -21.91 0.62 -7.33
C LEU A 257 -21.55 0.56 -8.81
N ALA A 258 -22.54 0.53 -9.71
CA ALA A 258 -22.30 0.54 -11.15
C ALA A 258 -21.56 1.82 -11.60
N ALA A 259 -21.98 2.98 -11.10
CA ALA A 259 -21.30 4.24 -11.36
C ALA A 259 -19.87 4.27 -10.79
N ALA A 260 -19.66 3.72 -9.58
CA ALA A 260 -18.35 3.57 -8.98
C ALA A 260 -17.46 2.65 -9.83
N LYS A 261 -17.94 1.46 -10.23
CA LYS A 261 -17.17 0.53 -11.07
C LYS A 261 -16.70 1.22 -12.37
N GLN A 262 -17.60 1.94 -13.04
CA GLN A 262 -17.25 2.69 -14.25
C GLN A 262 -16.17 3.75 -13.98
N ALA A 263 -16.32 4.59 -12.95
CA ALA A 263 -15.40 5.68 -12.68
C ALA A 263 -14.03 5.23 -12.18
N PHE A 264 -13.97 4.14 -11.42
CA PHE A 264 -12.73 3.55 -10.94
C PHE A 264 -12.07 2.60 -11.95
N GLY A 265 -12.62 2.45 -13.15
CA GLY A 265 -12.06 1.58 -14.19
C GLY A 265 -12.15 0.09 -13.85
N ILE A 266 -13.10 -0.30 -13.00
CA ILE A 266 -13.38 -1.70 -12.69
C ILE A 266 -14.25 -2.26 -13.84
N ALA A 267 -13.77 -3.31 -14.51
CA ALA A 267 -14.52 -3.96 -15.58
C ALA A 267 -15.89 -4.48 -15.08
N GLU A 268 -16.89 -4.52 -15.96
CA GLU A 268 -18.24 -4.97 -15.59
C GLU A 268 -18.24 -6.41 -15.05
N ASP A 269 -17.45 -7.27 -15.69
CA ASP A 269 -17.23 -8.68 -15.37
C ASP A 269 -16.10 -8.92 -14.35
N ALA A 270 -15.51 -7.86 -13.78
CA ALA A 270 -14.47 -8.00 -12.76
C ALA A 270 -15.01 -8.76 -11.54
N GLU A 271 -14.34 -9.87 -11.23
CA GLU A 271 -14.59 -10.65 -10.02
C GLU A 271 -14.31 -9.81 -8.77
N HIS A 272 -15.13 -10.00 -7.75
CA HIS A 272 -14.90 -9.43 -6.43
C HIS A 272 -13.99 -10.33 -5.62
N VAL A 273 -13.30 -9.75 -4.65
CA VAL A 273 -12.75 -10.50 -3.53
C VAL A 273 -13.81 -10.55 -2.43
N THR A 274 -14.01 -11.73 -1.85
CA THR A 274 -14.89 -11.90 -0.69
C THR A 274 -14.07 -11.75 0.59
N THR A 275 -14.48 -10.85 1.47
CA THR A 275 -13.86 -10.68 2.78
C THR A 275 -14.20 -11.86 3.71
N LYS A 276 -13.52 -11.98 4.85
CA LYS A 276 -13.78 -13.01 5.87
C LYS A 276 -15.25 -12.99 6.36
N ASN A 277 -15.85 -11.81 6.35
CA ASN A 277 -17.25 -11.59 6.75
C ASN A 277 -18.25 -11.71 5.58
N GLY A 278 -17.81 -12.17 4.41
CA GLY A 278 -18.69 -12.39 3.25
C GLY A 278 -19.00 -11.13 2.44
N LEU A 279 -18.31 -10.01 2.68
CA LEU A 279 -18.53 -8.76 1.94
C LEU A 279 -17.80 -8.81 0.60
N HIS A 280 -18.41 -8.25 -0.44
CA HIS A 280 -17.78 -8.16 -1.75
C HIS A 280 -17.00 -6.85 -1.89
N VAL A 281 -15.74 -6.95 -2.30
CA VAL A 281 -14.86 -5.81 -2.49
C VAL A 281 -14.11 -5.88 -3.83
N TRP A 282 -13.86 -4.72 -4.44
CA TRP A 282 -13.11 -4.60 -5.69
C TRP A 282 -11.89 -3.70 -5.50
N LYS A 283 -10.71 -4.16 -5.92
CA LYS A 283 -9.50 -3.34 -5.94
C LYS A 283 -9.57 -2.36 -7.12
N ALA A 284 -9.28 -1.10 -6.86
CA ALA A 284 -9.48 0.00 -7.80
C ALA A 284 -8.37 1.07 -7.62
N PRO A 285 -7.16 0.83 -8.13
CA PRO A 285 -6.06 1.79 -7.96
C PRO A 285 -6.36 3.12 -8.66
N VAL A 286 -6.08 4.25 -8.01
CA VAL A 286 -6.26 5.60 -8.56
C VAL A 286 -4.90 6.28 -8.71
N SER A 287 -4.57 6.70 -9.93
CA SER A 287 -3.36 7.47 -10.20
C SER A 287 -3.47 8.88 -9.61
N LYS A 288 -2.50 9.28 -8.77
CA LYS A 288 -2.42 10.61 -8.17
C LYS A 288 -1.47 11.53 -8.95
N ARG A 289 -1.58 12.84 -8.69
CA ARG A 289 -0.54 13.81 -9.12
C ARG A 289 0.82 13.43 -8.55
N GLY A 290 1.86 13.52 -9.38
CA GLY A 290 3.24 13.22 -8.99
C GLY A 290 3.64 11.74 -9.15
N GLY A 291 2.86 10.93 -9.87
CA GLY A 291 3.23 9.55 -10.23
C GLY A 291 2.99 8.51 -9.13
N LYS A 292 2.47 8.91 -7.96
CA LYS A 292 2.02 7.98 -6.92
C LYS A 292 0.67 7.35 -7.31
N THR A 293 0.42 6.13 -6.83
CA THR A 293 -0.88 5.46 -6.98
C THR A 293 -1.50 5.28 -5.60
N ALA A 294 -2.78 5.65 -5.45
CA ALA A 294 -3.57 5.31 -4.28
C ALA A 294 -4.17 3.90 -4.47
N SER A 295 -3.96 3.01 -3.51
CA SER A 295 -4.68 1.74 -3.44
C SER A 295 -6.09 1.99 -2.91
N CYS A 296 -7.10 1.84 -3.76
CA CYS A 296 -8.50 1.96 -3.31
C CYS A 296 -9.21 0.62 -3.36
N VAL A 297 -10.19 0.47 -2.47
CA VAL A 297 -11.12 -0.65 -2.44
C VAL A 297 -12.54 -0.12 -2.50
N VAL A 298 -13.35 -0.63 -3.42
CA VAL A 298 -14.78 -0.29 -3.55
C VAL A 298 -15.62 -1.40 -2.93
N ALA A 299 -16.64 -1.03 -2.16
CA ALA A 299 -17.62 -1.94 -1.59
C ALA A 299 -19.03 -1.32 -1.63
N CYS A 300 -20.05 -2.16 -1.42
CA CYS A 300 -21.45 -1.76 -1.40
C CYS A 300 -22.14 -2.30 -0.15
N PHE A 301 -23.01 -1.50 0.47
CA PHE A 301 -23.84 -1.92 1.60
C PHE A 301 -24.92 -2.93 1.19
N ALA A 302 -25.31 -2.92 -0.09
CA ALA A 302 -26.43 -3.69 -0.64
C ALA A 302 -27.79 -3.35 0.02
N GLY A 303 -27.93 -2.11 0.49
CA GLY A 303 -29.08 -1.62 1.24
C GLY A 303 -28.93 -0.15 1.59
N ALA A 304 -30.07 0.53 1.76
CA ALA A 304 -30.14 1.90 2.25
C ALA A 304 -30.46 1.90 3.75
N GLY A 305 -30.00 2.91 4.47
CA GLY A 305 -30.20 3.05 5.92
C GLY A 305 -28.91 3.03 6.74
N ASN A 306 -28.97 3.62 7.93
CA ASN A 306 -27.76 3.82 8.75
C ASN A 306 -27.30 2.53 9.42
N VAL A 307 -28.20 1.57 9.64
CA VAL A 307 -27.85 0.28 10.25
C VAL A 307 -26.90 -0.50 9.36
N ASP A 308 -27.25 -0.67 8.08
CA ASP A 308 -26.40 -1.36 7.11
C ASP A 308 -25.11 -0.59 6.86
N ALA A 309 -25.20 0.74 6.72
CA ALA A 309 -24.04 1.60 6.56
C ALA A 309 -23.06 1.46 7.73
N ALA A 310 -23.53 1.53 8.98
CA ALA A 310 -22.67 1.39 10.17
C ALA A 310 -22.08 -0.03 10.29
N SER A 311 -22.89 -1.05 10.06
CA SER A 311 -22.50 -2.46 10.19
C SER A 311 -21.43 -2.84 9.18
N VAL A 312 -21.69 -2.60 7.88
CA VAL A 312 -20.75 -2.93 6.79
C VAL A 312 -19.48 -2.10 6.89
N THR A 313 -19.60 -0.80 7.19
CA THR A 313 -18.42 0.06 7.41
C THR A 313 -17.55 -0.47 8.55
N THR A 314 -18.15 -0.82 9.70
CA THR A 314 -17.41 -1.35 10.85
C THR A 314 -16.68 -2.65 10.52
N MET A 315 -17.33 -3.57 9.81
CA MET A 315 -16.70 -4.82 9.38
C MET A 315 -15.50 -4.58 8.44
N LEU A 316 -15.66 -3.68 7.47
CA LEU A 316 -14.59 -3.34 6.52
C LEU A 316 -13.45 -2.55 7.17
N LEU A 317 -13.76 -1.67 8.13
CA LEU A 317 -12.75 -0.93 8.88
C LEU A 317 -11.88 -1.85 9.74
N GLY A 318 -12.49 -2.83 10.41
CA GLY A 318 -11.76 -3.81 11.22
C GLY A 318 -10.98 -4.84 10.41
N GLU A 319 -11.41 -5.14 9.18
CA GLU A 319 -10.76 -6.14 8.34
C GLU A 319 -9.71 -5.57 7.39
N LEU A 320 -9.99 -4.43 6.77
CA LEU A 320 -9.12 -3.82 5.75
C LEU A 320 -8.21 -2.72 6.32
N GLU A 321 -8.56 -2.16 7.48
CA GLU A 321 -7.83 -1.08 8.15
C GLU A 321 -7.47 0.14 7.25
N PRO A 322 -8.40 0.64 6.40
CA PRO A 322 -8.08 1.67 5.43
C PRO A 322 -7.56 2.96 6.08
N ALA A 323 -6.74 3.73 5.38
CA ALA A 323 -6.27 5.03 5.87
C ALA A 323 -7.37 6.12 5.79
N ASN A 324 -8.25 6.03 4.79
CA ASN A 324 -9.35 6.98 4.54
C ASN A 324 -10.62 6.23 4.17
N VAL A 325 -11.77 6.82 4.50
CA VAL A 325 -13.08 6.35 4.03
C VAL A 325 -13.72 7.42 3.17
N MET A 326 -14.31 7.01 2.06
CA MET A 326 -15.20 7.82 1.27
C MET A 326 -16.51 7.08 1.07
N MET A 327 -17.60 7.82 1.05
CA MET A 327 -18.87 7.31 0.55
C MET A 327 -19.29 8.14 -0.65
N MET A 328 -19.74 7.47 -1.70
CA MET A 328 -20.35 8.10 -2.85
C MET A 328 -21.76 7.53 -3.06
N GLY A 329 -22.65 8.37 -3.57
CA GLY A 329 -24.00 7.94 -3.87
C GLY A 329 -24.90 9.09 -4.28
N ILE A 330 -26.21 8.85 -4.23
CA ILE A 330 -27.24 9.85 -4.55
C ILE A 330 -27.92 10.38 -3.29
N ALA A 331 -28.55 11.54 -3.40
CA ALA A 331 -29.31 12.17 -2.33
C ALA A 331 -30.42 13.08 -2.86
N ALA A 332 -31.36 13.44 -1.99
CA ALA A 332 -32.33 14.49 -2.24
C ALA A 332 -31.76 15.86 -1.89
N GLY A 333 -32.00 16.87 -2.73
CA GLY A 333 -31.61 18.26 -2.47
C GLY A 333 -32.82 19.17 -2.27
N LEU A 334 -32.70 20.26 -1.51
CA LEU A 334 -33.76 21.26 -1.42
C LEU A 334 -33.90 21.99 -2.76
N ARG A 335 -35.13 22.04 -3.27
CA ARG A 335 -35.47 22.57 -4.61
C ARG A 335 -34.94 23.97 -4.92
N ASP A 336 -34.99 24.88 -3.94
CA ASP A 336 -34.53 26.27 -4.13
C ASP A 336 -33.04 26.47 -3.82
N LYS A 337 -32.33 25.39 -3.48
CA LYS A 337 -30.91 25.41 -3.07
C LYS A 337 -30.04 24.52 -3.93
N CYS A 338 -30.61 23.53 -4.60
CA CYS A 338 -29.90 22.51 -5.35
C CYS A 338 -30.47 22.34 -6.76
N ALA A 339 -29.67 21.72 -7.62
CA ALA A 339 -30.10 21.30 -8.94
C ALA A 339 -29.83 19.80 -9.13
N LEU A 340 -30.65 19.14 -9.96
CA LEU A 340 -30.44 17.74 -10.32
C LEU A 340 -29.08 17.57 -11.01
N GLY A 341 -28.33 16.54 -10.61
CA GLY A 341 -26.99 16.28 -11.10
C GLY A 341 -25.88 17.07 -10.40
N GLU A 342 -26.22 18.02 -9.53
CA GLU A 342 -25.24 18.74 -8.73
C GLU A 342 -24.55 17.79 -7.74
N VAL A 343 -23.25 17.98 -7.51
CA VAL A 343 -22.48 17.14 -6.58
C VAL A 343 -22.15 17.90 -5.31
N ILE A 344 -22.35 17.23 -4.18
CA ILE A 344 -22.17 17.76 -2.84
C ILE A 344 -21.02 17.03 -2.14
N LEU A 345 -20.13 17.80 -1.53
CA LEU A 345 -19.19 17.33 -0.53
C LEU A 345 -19.78 17.63 0.86
N ALA A 346 -20.10 16.60 1.64
CA ALA A 346 -20.75 16.78 2.94
C ALA A 346 -19.79 17.42 3.95
N GLU A 347 -19.98 18.70 4.28
CA GLU A 347 -19.16 19.38 5.30
C GLU A 347 -19.58 19.03 6.74
N ARG A 348 -20.82 18.56 6.89
CA ARG A 348 -21.48 18.24 8.15
C ARG A 348 -22.62 17.27 7.89
N VAL A 349 -22.79 16.32 8.80
CA VAL A 349 -23.93 15.40 8.85
C VAL A 349 -24.74 15.70 10.10
N VAL A 350 -26.06 15.78 9.95
CA VAL A 350 -27.03 15.96 11.02
C VAL A 350 -27.90 14.71 11.07
N ALA A 351 -27.65 13.84 12.05
CA ALA A 351 -28.46 12.65 12.29
C ALA A 351 -29.80 13.08 12.91
N TYR A 352 -30.86 13.10 12.11
CA TYR A 352 -32.11 13.77 12.50
C TYR A 352 -33.09 12.87 13.26
N GLU A 353 -32.81 11.58 13.40
CA GLU A 353 -33.72 10.60 14.03
C GLU A 353 -33.75 10.69 15.56
N GLY A 354 -32.68 11.21 16.19
CA GLY A 354 -32.58 11.28 17.65
C GLY A 354 -33.69 12.14 18.23
N ALA A 355 -34.51 11.58 19.12
CA ALA A 355 -35.57 12.30 19.83
C ALA A 355 -35.99 11.58 21.13
N ALA A 356 -36.54 12.34 22.08
CA ALA A 356 -37.24 11.81 23.24
C ALA A 356 -38.76 11.93 23.06
N LEU A 357 -39.49 10.87 23.36
CA LEU A 357 -40.95 10.92 23.50
C LEU A 357 -41.29 11.41 24.90
N ILE A 358 -42.00 12.53 24.98
CA ILE A 358 -42.41 13.16 26.25
C ILE A 358 -43.93 13.08 26.42
N GLU A 359 -44.39 13.44 27.62
CA GLU A 359 -45.80 13.37 27.99
C GLU A 359 -46.71 14.12 26.99
N GLY A 360 -47.90 13.56 26.75
CA GLY A 360 -48.87 14.12 25.80
C GLY A 360 -48.54 13.83 24.33
N GLY A 361 -47.66 12.87 24.05
CA GLY A 361 -47.33 12.44 22.68
C GLY A 361 -46.47 13.44 21.91
N LYS A 362 -45.86 14.40 22.60
CA LYS A 362 -44.91 15.35 22.01
C LYS A 362 -43.54 14.68 21.86
N SER A 363 -42.78 15.15 20.87
CA SER A 363 -41.41 14.70 20.63
C SER A 363 -40.46 15.87 20.83
N GLU A 364 -39.41 15.66 21.61
CA GLU A 364 -38.30 16.58 21.78
C GLU A 364 -37.12 16.08 20.93
N VAL A 365 -36.80 16.79 19.86
CA VAL A 365 -35.74 16.43 18.92
C VAL A 365 -34.35 16.61 19.54
N ARG A 366 -33.46 15.65 19.29
CA ARG A 366 -32.09 15.57 19.81
C ARG A 366 -31.13 15.10 18.71
N PRO A 367 -30.92 15.91 17.66
CA PRO A 367 -30.07 15.51 16.56
C PRO A 367 -28.60 15.45 16.99
N GLU A 368 -27.87 14.48 16.45
CA GLU A 368 -26.40 14.44 16.56
C GLU A 368 -25.78 15.13 15.34
N VAL A 369 -24.75 15.93 15.57
CA VAL A 369 -24.14 16.76 14.52
C VAL A 369 -22.66 16.48 14.43
N THR A 370 -22.26 15.81 13.35
CA THR A 370 -20.87 15.44 13.09
C THR A 370 -20.28 16.34 12.01
N ARG A 371 -19.05 16.81 12.23
CA ARG A 371 -18.30 17.63 11.26
C ARG A 371 -17.09 16.86 10.75
N LEU A 372 -16.65 17.20 9.54
CA LEU A 372 -15.39 16.71 9.01
C LEU A 372 -14.22 17.06 9.94
N ASN A 373 -13.28 16.13 10.09
CA ASN A 373 -12.04 16.40 10.82
C ASN A 373 -11.23 17.52 10.13
N MET A 374 -10.28 18.11 10.86
CA MET A 374 -9.53 19.27 10.36
C MET A 374 -8.78 18.98 9.05
N ARG A 375 -8.17 17.80 8.93
CA ARG A 375 -7.41 17.42 7.73
C ARG A 375 -8.29 17.36 6.49
N VAL A 376 -9.41 16.65 6.55
CA VAL A 376 -10.34 16.52 5.42
C VAL A 376 -10.94 17.89 5.07
N ARG A 377 -11.20 18.76 6.04
CA ARG A 377 -11.63 20.15 5.77
C ARG A 377 -10.57 20.96 5.01
N GLN A 378 -9.30 20.82 5.36
CA GLN A 378 -8.21 21.48 4.64
C GLN A 378 -8.05 20.92 3.22
N ASP A 379 -8.08 19.60 3.07
CA ASP A 379 -8.02 18.93 1.76
C ASP A 379 -9.18 19.39 0.84
N VAL A 380 -10.42 19.41 1.33
CA VAL A 380 -11.58 19.92 0.58
C VAL A 380 -11.41 21.40 0.21
N SER A 381 -10.94 22.24 1.13
CA SER A 381 -10.70 23.67 0.86
C SER A 381 -9.63 23.88 -0.22
N ALA A 382 -8.52 23.14 -0.14
CA ALA A 382 -7.44 23.18 -1.13
C ALA A 382 -7.87 22.62 -2.51
N TYR A 383 -8.73 21.60 -2.51
CA TYR A 383 -9.30 21.04 -3.73
C TYR A 383 -10.20 22.05 -4.46
N LEU A 384 -11.10 22.72 -3.73
CA LEU A 384 -12.06 23.68 -4.29
C LEU A 384 -11.44 25.03 -4.66
N SER A 385 -10.30 25.41 -4.09
CA SER A 385 -9.64 26.70 -4.38
C SER A 385 -9.06 26.77 -5.80
N ASN A 386 -8.73 25.63 -6.41
CA ASN A 386 -8.11 25.54 -7.73
C ASN A 386 -9.13 25.48 -8.88
N ARG A 387 -10.10 26.41 -8.85
CA ARG A 387 -11.37 26.34 -9.61
C ARG A 387 -11.23 26.07 -11.10
N ALA A 388 -10.40 26.84 -11.83
CA ALA A 388 -10.26 26.68 -13.28
C ALA A 388 -9.72 25.28 -13.67
N THR A 389 -8.70 24.80 -12.96
CA THR A 389 -8.18 23.46 -13.21
C THR A 389 -9.18 22.39 -12.82
N LEU A 390 -9.91 22.59 -11.71
CA LEU A 390 -10.94 21.68 -11.21
C LEU A 390 -12.06 21.49 -12.22
N GLU A 391 -12.58 22.59 -12.74
CA GLU A 391 -13.61 22.60 -13.77
C GLU A 391 -13.16 21.86 -15.03
N SER A 392 -11.93 22.10 -15.51
CA SER A 392 -11.39 21.39 -16.68
C SER A 392 -11.33 19.88 -16.45
N ARG A 393 -10.74 19.42 -15.34
CA ARG A 393 -10.61 17.98 -15.05
C ARG A 393 -11.94 17.29 -14.89
N LEU A 394 -12.88 17.92 -14.19
CA LEU A 394 -14.22 17.35 -13.99
C LEU A 394 -15.03 17.34 -15.28
N THR A 395 -14.87 18.35 -16.13
CA THR A 395 -15.49 18.35 -17.47
C THR A 395 -15.02 17.17 -18.30
N ASP A 396 -13.71 16.88 -18.30
CA ASP A 396 -13.16 15.74 -19.02
C ASP A 396 -13.60 14.41 -18.40
N SER A 397 -13.61 14.31 -17.07
CA SER A 397 -14.14 13.16 -16.33
C SER A 397 -15.61 12.88 -16.68
N TYR A 398 -16.45 13.91 -16.75
CA TYR A 398 -17.87 13.77 -17.05
C TYR A 398 -18.10 13.27 -18.48
N LYS A 399 -17.33 13.78 -19.45
CA LYS A 399 -17.33 13.27 -20.83
C LYS A 399 -16.95 11.80 -20.89
N MET A 400 -15.88 11.39 -20.20
CA MET A 400 -15.44 9.99 -20.17
C MET A 400 -16.48 9.06 -19.54
N LEU A 401 -17.25 9.55 -18.56
CA LEU A 401 -18.34 8.81 -17.92
C LEU A 401 -19.64 8.80 -18.73
N GLY A 402 -19.70 9.55 -19.83
CA GLY A 402 -20.89 9.74 -20.66
C GLY A 402 -22.00 10.48 -19.92
N ILE A 403 -21.64 11.50 -19.12
CA ILE A 403 -22.59 12.34 -18.40
C ILE A 403 -22.99 13.49 -19.31
N GLU A 404 -24.25 13.48 -19.74
CA GLU A 404 -24.88 14.58 -20.47
C GLU A 404 -26.15 14.96 -19.73
N PHE A 405 -26.15 16.14 -19.11
CA PHE A 405 -27.33 16.65 -18.43
C PHE A 405 -28.28 17.30 -19.43
N PRO A 406 -29.60 17.03 -19.34
CA PRO A 406 -30.58 17.74 -20.15
C PRO A 406 -30.67 19.22 -19.73
N ASP A 407 -30.86 20.12 -20.70
CA ASP A 407 -31.00 21.56 -20.41
C ASP A 407 -32.16 21.84 -19.44
N HIS A 408 -33.29 21.14 -19.65
CA HIS A 408 -34.52 21.29 -18.87
C HIS A 408 -35.23 19.95 -18.68
N VAL A 409 -35.83 19.78 -17.50
CA VAL A 409 -36.75 18.67 -17.18
C VAL A 409 -37.88 19.14 -16.28
N ASP A 410 -39.04 18.48 -16.39
CA ASP A 410 -40.21 18.80 -15.56
C ASP A 410 -39.99 18.55 -14.05
N ALA A 411 -39.01 17.70 -13.73
CA ALA A 411 -38.65 17.37 -12.35
C ALA A 411 -38.03 18.56 -11.59
N GLY A 412 -37.39 19.51 -12.28
CA GLY A 412 -36.84 20.73 -11.66
C GLY A 412 -35.54 21.24 -12.30
N PRO A 413 -34.83 22.15 -11.61
CA PRO A 413 -33.58 22.72 -12.12
C PRO A 413 -32.50 21.64 -12.29
N VAL A 414 -31.70 21.78 -13.34
CA VAL A 414 -30.59 20.86 -13.67
C VAL A 414 -29.26 21.61 -13.54
N ALA A 415 -28.23 20.93 -13.04
CA ALA A 415 -26.91 21.50 -12.84
C ALA A 415 -26.34 22.06 -14.15
N GLN A 416 -25.81 23.28 -14.10
CA GLN A 416 -25.25 24.00 -15.26
C GLN A 416 -23.72 23.92 -15.30
N GLY A 417 -23.09 23.21 -14.37
CA GLY A 417 -21.65 23.10 -14.25
C GLY A 417 -21.25 21.86 -13.45
N VAL A 418 -19.95 21.58 -13.43
CA VAL A 418 -19.39 20.33 -12.90
C VAL A 418 -18.74 20.49 -11.52
N ILE A 419 -18.56 21.72 -11.05
CA ILE A 419 -17.86 22.01 -9.80
C ILE A 419 -18.75 21.60 -8.62
N PRO A 420 -18.27 20.72 -7.70
CA PRO A 420 -19.04 20.35 -6.53
C PRO A 420 -19.09 21.50 -5.51
N LYS A 421 -20.13 21.52 -4.68
CA LYS A 421 -20.26 22.46 -3.54
C LYS A 421 -20.22 21.73 -2.20
N THR A 422 -19.99 22.46 -1.12
CA THR A 422 -20.14 21.93 0.24
C THR A 422 -21.53 22.24 0.79
N ALA A 423 -22.14 21.27 1.49
CA ALA A 423 -23.42 21.49 2.16
C ALA A 423 -23.56 20.67 3.46
N THR A 424 -24.50 21.08 4.31
CA THR A 424 -24.92 20.27 5.47
C THR A 424 -25.98 19.27 5.03
N VAL A 425 -25.77 18.01 5.40
CA VAL A 425 -26.60 16.88 5.02
C VAL A 425 -27.37 16.39 6.24
N ALA A 426 -28.69 16.22 6.10
CA ALA A 426 -29.53 15.53 7.05
C ALA A 426 -29.53 14.02 6.74
N SER A 427 -29.28 13.20 7.75
CA SER A 427 -29.19 11.74 7.62
C SER A 427 -30.14 11.03 8.57
N GLY A 428 -30.88 10.04 8.08
CA GLY A 428 -31.83 9.27 8.91
C GLY A 428 -32.40 8.07 8.18
N GLU A 429 -33.49 7.48 8.67
CA GLU A 429 -34.01 6.20 8.12
C GLU A 429 -35.17 6.39 7.14
N LYS A 430 -35.61 7.63 6.93
CA LYS A 430 -36.81 7.93 6.15
C LYS A 430 -36.44 8.40 4.76
N LEU A 431 -36.95 7.69 3.76
CA LEU A 431 -36.95 8.20 2.39
C LEU A 431 -37.93 9.38 2.27
N LEU A 432 -37.40 10.61 2.20
CA LEU A 432 -38.22 11.81 2.11
C LEU A 432 -38.95 11.88 0.75
N ARG A 433 -40.27 12.07 0.82
CA ARG A 433 -41.16 12.29 -0.34
C ARG A 433 -42.16 13.42 -0.10
N ASP A 434 -41.94 14.20 0.96
CA ASP A 434 -42.75 15.32 1.38
C ASP A 434 -41.84 16.56 1.44
N PRO A 435 -42.00 17.53 0.51
CA PRO A 435 -41.12 18.69 0.43
C PRO A 435 -41.25 19.62 1.64
N ASP A 436 -42.42 19.68 2.29
CA ASP A 436 -42.62 20.50 3.49
C ASP A 436 -41.90 19.89 4.68
N LYS A 437 -41.93 18.57 4.82
CA LYS A 437 -41.15 17.84 5.83
C LYS A 437 -39.65 17.96 5.58
N PHE A 438 -39.21 17.90 4.32
CA PHE A 438 -37.80 18.09 3.99
C PHE A 438 -37.34 19.52 4.30
N LEU A 439 -38.11 20.54 3.90
CA LEU A 439 -37.82 21.93 4.26
C LEU A 439 -37.79 22.14 5.79
N GLY A 440 -38.71 21.50 6.51
CA GLY A 440 -38.79 21.52 7.97
C GLY A 440 -37.54 20.98 8.68
N MET A 441 -36.73 20.13 8.03
CA MET A 441 -35.45 19.66 8.61
C MET A 441 -34.50 20.81 8.94
N ARG A 442 -34.66 21.97 8.31
CA ARG A 442 -33.86 23.17 8.62
C ARG A 442 -34.11 23.73 10.01
N GLU A 443 -35.20 23.35 10.68
CA GLU A 443 -35.43 23.67 12.09
C GLU A 443 -34.41 22.98 13.01
N LEU A 444 -33.90 21.81 12.60
CA LEU A 444 -32.84 21.08 13.33
C LEU A 444 -31.47 21.74 13.14
N HIS A 445 -31.20 22.22 11.92
CA HIS A 445 -29.99 22.98 11.61
C HIS A 445 -30.21 23.83 10.36
N GLY A 446 -30.12 25.15 10.48
CA GLY A 446 -30.52 26.10 9.43
C GLY A 446 -29.74 26.02 8.11
N LYS A 447 -28.64 25.26 8.04
CA LYS A 447 -27.85 25.02 6.83
C LYS A 447 -28.14 23.68 6.13
N ILE A 448 -29.09 22.87 6.61
CA ILE A 448 -29.46 21.64 5.92
C ILE A 448 -29.99 21.97 4.53
N GLU A 449 -29.39 21.36 3.52
CA GLU A 449 -29.81 21.48 2.12
C GLU A 449 -30.04 20.12 1.47
N ILE A 450 -29.49 19.06 2.03
CA ILE A 450 -29.47 17.71 1.45
C ILE A 450 -30.05 16.71 2.45
N ALA A 451 -30.72 15.67 1.97
CA ALA A 451 -31.16 14.54 2.78
C ALA A 451 -30.82 13.19 2.13
N GLU A 452 -30.32 12.25 2.94
CA GLU A 452 -29.98 10.87 2.55
C GLU A 452 -30.12 9.92 3.76
N MET A 453 -29.76 8.64 3.59
CA MET A 453 -30.11 7.59 4.54
C MET A 453 -28.94 6.83 5.19
N GLU A 454 -27.67 7.15 4.91
CA GLU A 454 -26.53 6.33 5.36
C GLU A 454 -25.45 7.10 6.14
N GLY A 455 -25.40 8.42 5.96
CA GLY A 455 -24.34 9.28 6.46
C GLY A 455 -24.15 9.22 7.98
N ALA A 456 -25.22 9.12 8.78
CA ALA A 456 -25.10 9.05 10.23
C ALA A 456 -24.40 7.75 10.66
N GLY A 457 -24.80 6.61 10.09
CA GLY A 457 -24.19 5.31 10.37
C GLY A 457 -22.74 5.22 9.92
N LEU A 458 -22.45 5.72 8.71
CA LEU A 458 -21.10 5.80 8.16
C LEU A 458 -20.17 6.61 9.07
N PHE A 459 -20.59 7.84 9.45
CA PHE A 459 -19.76 8.73 10.25
C PHE A 459 -19.55 8.19 11.66
N ALA A 460 -20.57 7.59 12.28
CA ALA A 460 -20.46 6.95 13.59
C ALA A 460 -19.44 5.78 13.57
N ALA A 461 -19.49 4.92 12.54
CA ALA A 461 -18.52 3.84 12.38
C ALA A 461 -17.09 4.38 12.20
N CYS A 462 -16.90 5.41 11.37
CA CYS A 462 -15.59 6.01 11.14
C CYS A 462 -15.03 6.70 12.40
N GLU A 463 -15.89 7.39 13.16
CA GLU A 463 -15.51 8.05 14.42
C GLU A 463 -15.00 7.05 15.45
N ASN A 464 -15.69 5.91 15.62
CA ASN A 464 -15.29 4.84 16.54
C ASN A 464 -13.90 4.24 16.21
N PHE A 465 -13.50 4.23 14.94
CA PHE A 465 -12.18 3.77 14.50
C PHE A 465 -11.15 4.90 14.32
N GLY A 466 -11.53 6.16 14.59
CA GLY A 466 -10.67 7.32 14.35
C GLY A 466 -10.30 7.53 12.87
N LYS A 467 -11.14 7.08 11.95
CA LYS A 467 -10.86 7.12 10.50
C LYS A 467 -11.42 8.39 9.85
N PRO A 468 -10.60 9.13 9.08
CA PRO A 468 -11.07 10.24 8.26
C PRO A 468 -12.12 9.79 7.25
N VAL A 469 -13.23 10.53 7.15
CA VAL A 469 -14.34 10.23 6.23
C VAL A 469 -14.75 11.46 5.42
N LEU A 470 -15.10 11.26 4.15
CA LEU A 470 -15.78 12.26 3.31
C LEU A 470 -16.94 11.60 2.54
N MET A 471 -18.13 12.19 2.62
CA MET A 471 -19.30 11.74 1.85
C MET A 471 -19.54 12.68 0.66
N VAL A 472 -19.73 12.07 -0.51
CA VAL A 472 -19.96 12.72 -1.80
C VAL A 472 -21.33 12.31 -2.33
N ARG A 473 -22.24 13.25 -2.54
CA ARG A 473 -23.61 12.95 -2.99
C ARG A 473 -23.97 13.69 -4.26
N GLY A 474 -24.48 12.97 -5.25
CA GLY A 474 -25.12 13.56 -6.42
C GLY A 474 -26.62 13.79 -6.15
N ILE A 475 -27.16 14.94 -6.53
CA ILE A 475 -28.59 15.22 -6.35
C ILE A 475 -29.41 14.49 -7.41
N SER A 476 -30.21 13.51 -7.00
CA SER A 476 -31.06 12.71 -7.88
C SER A 476 -32.51 13.19 -7.94
N ASP A 477 -32.97 13.85 -6.88
CA ASP A 477 -34.35 14.33 -6.73
C ASP A 477 -34.44 15.45 -5.68
N PHE A 478 -35.66 15.94 -5.43
CA PHE A 478 -35.94 17.02 -4.49
C PHE A 478 -36.73 16.59 -3.25
N GLY A 479 -36.77 15.29 -2.94
CA GLY A 479 -37.53 14.76 -1.79
C GLY A 479 -39.04 14.94 -1.92
N ASP A 480 -39.57 14.96 -3.15
CA ASP A 480 -40.99 15.09 -3.45
C ASP A 480 -41.50 13.99 -4.40
N SER A 481 -42.72 14.13 -4.89
CA SER A 481 -43.35 13.14 -5.78
C SER A 481 -42.94 13.28 -7.25
N LYS A 482 -42.25 14.36 -7.65
CA LYS A 482 -41.79 14.57 -9.03
C LYS A 482 -40.46 13.85 -9.21
N LYS A 483 -40.44 12.85 -10.10
CA LYS A 483 -39.25 12.02 -10.30
C LYS A 483 -38.90 11.91 -11.78
N ASP A 484 -37.60 11.94 -12.03
CA ASP A 484 -37.01 11.52 -13.30
C ASP A 484 -35.90 10.51 -12.99
N ASN A 485 -36.22 9.22 -13.16
CA ASN A 485 -35.33 8.12 -12.77
C ASN A 485 -33.98 8.14 -13.49
N ARG A 486 -33.86 8.88 -14.61
CA ARG A 486 -32.56 9.06 -15.31
C ARG A 486 -31.52 9.70 -14.40
N PHE A 487 -31.95 10.55 -13.47
CA PHE A 487 -31.05 11.25 -12.55
C PHE A 487 -30.45 10.36 -11.47
N HIS A 488 -30.99 9.17 -11.21
CA HIS A 488 -30.34 8.23 -10.28
C HIS A 488 -28.96 7.84 -10.82
N LEU A 489 -28.89 7.40 -12.08
CA LEU A 489 -27.62 7.03 -12.69
C LEU A 489 -26.74 8.24 -12.99
N LEU A 490 -27.30 9.33 -13.53
CA LEU A 490 -26.51 10.53 -13.85
C LEU A 490 -25.88 11.15 -12.59
N ALA A 491 -26.64 11.29 -11.51
CA ALA A 491 -26.13 11.83 -10.25
C ALA A 491 -25.11 10.89 -9.59
N ALA A 492 -25.34 9.57 -9.65
CA ALA A 492 -24.36 8.58 -9.17
C ALA A 492 -23.04 8.68 -9.94
N LYS A 493 -23.08 8.78 -11.28
CA LYS A 493 -21.89 8.97 -12.12
C LYS A 493 -21.18 10.30 -11.81
N ALA A 494 -21.93 11.38 -11.63
CA ALA A 494 -21.37 12.68 -11.28
C ALA A 494 -20.62 12.63 -9.93
N ALA A 495 -21.22 12.00 -8.92
CA ALA A 495 -20.59 11.76 -7.63
C ALA A 495 -19.35 10.84 -7.74
N ALA A 496 -19.39 9.87 -8.64
CA ALA A 496 -18.27 8.95 -8.91
C ALA A 496 -17.06 9.70 -9.48
N GLY A 497 -17.28 10.50 -10.53
CA GLY A 497 -16.24 11.29 -11.17
C GLY A 497 -15.59 12.27 -10.20
N VAL A 498 -16.38 12.95 -9.38
CA VAL A 498 -15.87 13.85 -8.32
C VAL A 498 -15.09 13.09 -7.26
N THR A 499 -15.56 11.91 -6.84
CA THR A 499 -14.85 11.06 -5.86
C THR A 499 -13.47 10.65 -6.38
N VAL A 500 -13.38 10.16 -7.63
CA VAL A 500 -12.10 9.76 -8.25
C VAL A 500 -11.16 10.96 -8.42
N ASP A 501 -11.66 12.09 -8.91
CA ASP A 501 -10.83 13.30 -9.07
C ASP A 501 -10.33 13.83 -7.71
N TYR A 502 -11.17 13.78 -6.67
CA TYR A 502 -10.78 14.15 -5.31
C TYR A 502 -9.68 13.23 -4.76
N ILE A 503 -9.79 11.91 -4.93
CA ILE A 503 -8.73 10.97 -4.53
C ILE A 503 -7.43 11.28 -5.28
N ALA A 504 -7.50 11.54 -6.58
CA ALA A 504 -6.33 11.80 -7.41
C ALA A 504 -5.64 13.15 -7.12
N ASN A 505 -6.42 14.20 -6.79
CA ASN A 505 -5.94 15.59 -6.81
C ASN A 505 -6.16 16.38 -5.51
N GLY A 506 -7.10 15.98 -4.65
CA GLY A 506 -7.50 16.73 -3.45
C GLY A 506 -7.11 16.06 -2.13
N MET A 507 -7.09 14.73 -2.08
CA MET A 507 -6.85 13.97 -0.85
C MET A 507 -5.35 13.85 -0.54
N THR A 508 -4.98 14.16 0.69
CA THR A 508 -3.65 13.85 1.22
C THR A 508 -3.60 12.38 1.66
N LEU A 509 -2.66 11.59 1.12
CA LEU A 509 -2.36 10.25 1.65
C LEU A 509 -1.40 10.38 2.84
N GLN A 510 -1.60 9.58 3.88
CA GLN A 510 -0.58 9.46 4.93
C GLN A 510 0.57 8.63 4.37
N ASN A 511 1.80 9.09 4.57
CA ASN A 511 3.01 8.35 4.16
C ASN A 511 3.27 7.18 5.10
#